data_AF-A0A961FPQ3-F1
#
_entry.id   AF-A0A961FPQ3-F1
#
_cell.length_a   1.000
_cell.length_b   1.000
_cell.length_c   1.000
_cell.angle_alpha   90.00
_cell.angle_beta   90.00
_cell.angle_gamma   90.00
#
_symmetry.space_group_name_H-M   'P 1'
#
loop_
_entity.id
_entity.type
_entity.pdbx_description
1 polymer ?
#
loop_
_entity_poly.entity_id
_entity_poly.type
_entity_poly.pdbx_seq_one_letter_code
_entity_poly.pdbx_strand_id
1 'polypeptide(L)'
;MKVSPKVKAGCGVITVFALGFFLGAMALLFVIVRVVPLAEGWRSEKSKEFIAEHLSKQLKLNDSQRAEFEPIIRDVLEKRWALRRDYLLEDMEMLEQELVTRVDPILTEPQREKARKMLERWRRDHRFKIVDPKKDAPPADSGDSERLTIPETNS
;
A
#
# COMPACT_ATOMS: atom_id res chain seq x y z
N MET A 1 -54.62 -17.58 -3.00
CA MET A 1 -53.67 -18.66 -3.32
C MET A 1 -53.20 -19.33 -2.03
N LYS A 2 -53.42 -20.64 -1.86
CA LYS A 2 -52.92 -21.40 -0.70
C LYS A 2 -51.49 -21.85 -1.00
N VAL A 3 -50.51 -21.29 -0.30
CA VAL A 3 -49.09 -21.67 -0.45
C VAL A 3 -48.84 -22.97 0.29
N SER A 4 -48.20 -23.96 -0.36
CA SER A 4 -47.94 -25.27 0.24
C SER A 4 -46.93 -25.16 1.40
N PRO A 5 -47.09 -25.97 2.47
CA PRO A 5 -46.22 -25.89 3.66
C PRO A 5 -44.73 -26.15 3.35
N LYS A 6 -44.45 -26.91 2.29
CA LYS A 6 -43.08 -27.17 1.81
C LYS A 6 -42.38 -25.89 1.30
N VAL A 7 -43.14 -25.00 0.64
CA VAL A 7 -42.62 -23.71 0.16
C VAL A 7 -42.35 -22.75 1.33
N LYS A 8 -43.19 -22.79 2.39
CA LYS A 8 -42.96 -21.99 3.60
C LYS A 8 -41.70 -22.44 4.36
N ALA A 9 -41.49 -23.74 4.50
CA ALA A 9 -40.30 -24.29 5.14
C ALA A 9 -39.01 -23.98 4.36
N GLY A 10 -39.05 -24.11 3.02
CA GLY A 10 -37.91 -23.75 2.16
C GLY A 10 -37.54 -22.27 2.24
N CYS A 11 -38.53 -21.38 2.32
CA CYS A 11 -38.31 -19.93 2.44
C CYS A 11 -37.58 -19.56 3.75
N GLY A 12 -37.92 -20.24 4.85
CA GLY A 12 -37.25 -20.03 6.14
C GLY A 12 -35.75 -20.37 6.10
N VAL A 13 -35.40 -21.53 5.53
CA VAL A 13 -34.00 -21.97 5.42
C VAL A 13 -33.18 -21.02 4.55
N ILE A 14 -33.74 -20.60 3.41
CA ILE A 14 -33.06 -19.65 2.51
C ILE A 14 -32.82 -18.31 3.23
N THR A 15 -33.78 -17.84 4.02
CA THR A 15 -33.65 -16.56 4.75
C THR A 15 -32.52 -16.61 5.78
N VAL A 16 -32.41 -17.71 6.55
CA VAL A 16 -31.33 -17.88 7.54
C VAL A 16 -29.97 -17.97 6.87
N PHE A 17 -29.86 -18.71 5.77
CA PHE A 17 -28.62 -18.79 4.99
C PHE A 17 -28.22 -17.44 4.39
N ALA A 18 -29.16 -16.72 3.79
CA ALA A 18 -28.92 -15.40 3.24
C ALA A 18 -28.44 -14.42 4.31
N LEU A 19 -29.08 -14.45 5.49
CA LEU A 19 -28.68 -13.59 6.62
C LEU A 19 -27.28 -13.96 7.15
N GLY A 20 -26.98 -15.25 7.31
CA GLY A 20 -25.66 -15.72 7.74
C GLY A 20 -24.56 -15.36 6.73
N PHE A 21 -24.82 -15.53 5.44
CA PHE A 21 -23.91 -15.13 4.37
C PHE A 21 -23.68 -13.61 4.39
N PHE A 22 -24.74 -12.81 4.56
CA PHE A 22 -24.64 -11.36 4.58
C PHE A 22 -23.81 -10.86 5.77
N LEU A 23 -24.02 -11.43 6.96
CA LEU A 23 -23.22 -11.15 8.16
C LEU A 23 -21.76 -11.54 7.97
N GLY A 24 -21.50 -12.73 7.40
CA GLY A 24 -20.15 -13.19 7.09
C GLY A 24 -19.44 -12.29 6.08
N ALA A 25 -20.13 -11.89 5.01
CA ALA A 25 -19.62 -10.98 3.99
C ALA A 25 -19.31 -9.60 4.57
N MET A 26 -20.18 -9.07 5.45
CA MET A 26 -19.94 -7.80 6.14
C MET A 26 -18.73 -7.86 7.08
N ALA A 27 -18.60 -8.93 7.86
CA ALA A 27 -17.44 -9.14 8.73
C ALA A 27 -16.14 -9.24 7.92
N LEU A 28 -16.15 -10.00 6.82
CA LEU A 28 -15.01 -10.14 5.92
C LEU A 28 -14.64 -8.79 5.28
N LEU A 29 -15.63 -8.03 4.78
CA LEU A 29 -15.42 -6.71 4.21
C LEU A 29 -14.79 -5.76 5.24
N PHE A 30 -15.26 -5.80 6.49
CA PHE A 30 -14.68 -5.00 7.56
C PHE A 30 -13.21 -5.36 7.81
N VAL A 31 -12.88 -6.66 7.85
CA VAL A 31 -11.48 -7.12 7.99
C VAL A 31 -10.63 -6.64 6.82
N ILE A 32 -11.11 -6.78 5.58
CA ILE A 32 -10.38 -6.34 4.38
C ILE A 32 -10.16 -4.83 4.39
N VAL A 33 -11.17 -4.04 4.73
CA VAL A 33 -11.09 -2.57 4.65
C VAL A 33 -10.37 -1.94 5.84
N ARG A 34 -10.40 -2.55 7.03
CA ARG A 34 -9.78 -1.98 8.25
C ARG A 34 -8.47 -2.66 8.62
N VAL A 35 -8.41 -3.98 8.62
CA VAL A 35 -7.27 -4.72 9.17
C VAL A 35 -6.16 -4.84 8.13
N VAL A 36 -6.49 -5.17 6.88
CA VAL A 36 -5.47 -5.31 5.82
C VAL A 36 -4.66 -4.03 5.60
N PRO A 37 -5.23 -2.82 5.46
CA PRO A 37 -4.40 -1.62 5.28
C PRO A 37 -3.57 -1.27 6.51
N LEU A 38 -4.01 -1.61 7.73
CA LEU A 38 -3.19 -1.47 8.94
C LEU A 38 -2.03 -2.49 8.94
N ALA A 39 -2.30 -3.72 8.52
CA ALA A 39 -1.35 -4.81 8.44
C ALA A 39 -0.44 -4.75 7.20
N GLU A 40 -0.81 -4.03 6.14
CA GLU A 40 0.02 -3.75 4.96
C GLU A 40 0.74 -2.40 5.08
N GLY A 41 0.24 -1.51 5.93
CA GLY A 41 0.79 -0.20 6.21
C GLY A 41 1.99 -0.20 7.17
N TRP A 42 2.90 -1.18 7.11
CA TRP A 42 4.09 -1.34 7.99
C TRP A 42 4.94 -0.06 8.14
N ARG A 43 4.74 0.93 7.27
CA ARG A 43 5.37 2.25 7.22
C ARG A 43 4.88 3.20 8.31
N SER A 44 3.59 3.17 8.61
CA SER A 44 2.97 4.18 9.45
C SER A 44 3.24 3.88 10.93
N GLU A 45 3.44 4.90 11.75
CA GLU A 45 3.61 4.71 13.20
C GLU A 45 2.42 3.98 13.82
N LYS A 46 1.20 4.26 13.35
CA LYS A 46 -0.02 3.55 13.80
C LYS A 46 0.02 2.05 13.50
N SER A 47 0.57 1.66 12.36
CA SER A 47 0.73 0.24 12.02
C SER A 47 1.80 -0.42 12.85
N LYS A 48 2.92 0.28 13.12
CA LYS A 48 3.97 -0.25 14.01
C LYS A 48 3.46 -0.44 15.42
N GLU A 49 2.72 0.52 15.95
CA GLU A 49 2.05 0.45 17.25
C GLU A 49 1.03 -0.68 17.29
N PHE A 50 0.20 -0.83 16.24
CA PHE A 50 -0.74 -1.95 16.12
C PHE A 50 -0.02 -3.31 16.14
N ILE A 51 1.08 -3.45 15.39
CA ILE A 51 1.87 -4.69 15.35
C ILE A 51 2.51 -4.98 16.71
N ALA A 52 3.13 -3.98 17.33
CA ALA A 52 3.77 -4.12 18.64
C ALA A 52 2.75 -4.52 19.72
N GLU A 53 1.57 -3.89 19.73
CA GLU A 53 0.50 -4.20 20.66
C GLU A 53 -0.12 -5.59 20.39
N HIS A 54 -0.31 -5.94 19.12
CA HIS A 54 -0.82 -7.26 18.75
C HIS A 54 0.13 -8.38 19.19
N LEU A 55 1.44 -8.23 18.94
CA LEU A 55 2.46 -9.19 19.37
C LEU A 55 2.55 -9.26 20.90
N SER A 56 2.51 -8.12 21.58
CA SER A 56 2.53 -8.05 23.05
C SER A 56 1.37 -8.82 23.67
N LYS A 57 0.17 -8.71 23.09
CA LYS A 57 -1.02 -9.46 23.51
C LYS A 57 -0.88 -10.96 23.24
N GLN A 58 -0.40 -11.36 22.06
CA GLN A 58 -0.22 -12.77 21.70
C GLN A 58 0.80 -13.47 22.60
N LEU A 59 1.89 -12.77 22.93
CA LEU A 59 2.96 -13.28 23.80
C LEU A 59 2.65 -13.13 25.30
N LYS A 60 1.52 -12.52 25.65
CA LYS A 60 1.10 -12.24 27.03
C LYS A 60 2.19 -11.54 27.84
N LEU A 61 2.84 -10.55 27.23
CA LEU A 61 3.89 -9.77 27.89
C LEU A 61 3.30 -8.93 29.02
N ASN A 62 4.00 -8.89 30.15
CA ASN A 62 3.68 -7.97 31.25
C ASN A 62 4.17 -6.55 30.93
N ASP A 63 3.83 -5.57 31.78
CA ASP A 63 4.08 -4.15 31.49
C ASP A 63 5.57 -3.81 31.39
N SER A 64 6.43 -4.43 32.21
CA SER A 64 7.88 -4.20 32.12
C SER A 64 8.47 -4.80 30.84
N GLN A 65 8.04 -6.00 30.45
CA GLN A 65 8.43 -6.63 29.19
C GLN A 65 7.93 -5.84 27.98
N ARG A 66 6.73 -5.28 28.04
CA ARG A 66 6.17 -4.44 26.97
C ARG A 66 7.01 -3.19 26.74
N ALA A 67 7.39 -2.51 27.82
CA ALA A 67 8.22 -1.30 27.74
C ALA A 67 9.58 -1.55 27.07
N GLU A 68 10.18 -2.74 27.27
CA GLU A 68 11.41 -3.14 26.61
C GLU A 68 11.18 -3.66 25.18
N PHE A 69 10.06 -4.35 24.94
CA PHE A 69 9.73 -5.01 23.67
C PHE A 69 9.34 -4.03 22.56
N GLU A 70 8.52 -3.04 22.88
CA GLU A 70 8.00 -2.08 21.90
C GLU A 70 9.09 -1.35 21.10
N PRO A 71 10.14 -0.76 21.71
CA PRO A 71 11.19 -0.09 20.95
C PRO A 71 11.98 -1.06 20.06
N ILE A 72 12.18 -2.31 20.49
CA ILE A 72 12.87 -3.34 19.69
C ILE A 72 12.06 -3.65 18.43
N ILE A 73 10.75 -3.89 18.57
CA ILE A 73 9.90 -4.17 17.41
C ILE A 73 9.83 -2.98 16.48
N ARG A 74 9.71 -1.75 16.98
CA ARG A 74 9.68 -0.55 16.13
C ARG A 74 10.97 -0.41 15.32
N ASP A 75 12.13 -0.65 15.93
CA ASP A 75 13.43 -0.62 15.23
C ASP A 75 13.53 -1.73 14.16
N VAL A 76 13.10 -2.95 14.47
CA VAL A 76 13.08 -4.06 13.50
C VAL A 76 12.16 -3.75 12.32
N LEU A 77 10.97 -3.19 12.58
CA LEU A 77 10.01 -2.81 11.54
C LEU A 77 10.57 -1.68 10.65
N GLU A 78 11.27 -0.70 11.25
CA GLU A 78 11.93 0.38 10.50
C GLU A 78 13.05 -0.15 9.61
N LYS A 79 13.93 -1.01 10.14
CA LYS A 79 15.01 -1.66 9.37
C LYS A 79 14.46 -2.47 8.22
N ARG A 80 13.40 -3.25 8.46
CA ARG A 80 12.72 -4.02 7.41
C ARG A 80 12.13 -3.10 6.33
N TRP A 81 11.56 -1.96 6.74
CA TRP A 81 11.03 -0.98 5.80
C TRP A 81 12.14 -0.37 4.94
N ALA A 82 13.25 0.06 5.54
CA ALA A 82 14.40 0.60 4.82
C ALA A 82 14.93 -0.39 3.76
N LEU A 83 15.19 -1.64 4.15
CA LEU A 83 15.65 -2.69 3.23
C LEU A 83 14.67 -2.90 2.06
N ARG A 84 13.36 -2.94 2.35
CA ARG A 84 12.35 -3.13 1.31
C ARG A 84 12.24 -1.91 0.40
N ARG A 85 12.36 -0.71 0.94
CA ARG A 85 12.30 0.54 0.17
C ARG A 85 13.44 0.58 -0.84
N ASP A 86 14.66 0.27 -0.40
CA ASP A 86 15.86 0.34 -1.23
C ASP A 86 15.80 -0.74 -2.33
N TYR A 87 15.43 -1.99 -1.98
CA TYR A 87 15.18 -3.04 -2.96
C TYR A 87 14.13 -2.65 -4.01
N LEU A 88 13.01 -2.05 -3.58
CA LEU A 88 11.95 -1.64 -4.51
C LEU A 88 12.42 -0.53 -5.46
N LEU A 89 13.24 0.40 -4.99
CA LEU A 89 13.79 1.47 -5.84
C LEU A 89 14.74 0.90 -6.88
N GLU A 90 15.66 0.02 -6.47
CA GLU A 90 16.61 -0.65 -7.37
C GLU A 90 15.90 -1.53 -8.41
N ASP A 91 14.93 -2.34 -7.97
CA ASP A 91 14.10 -3.17 -8.86
C ASP A 91 13.33 -2.31 -9.87
N MET A 92 12.82 -1.16 -9.42
CA MET A 92 12.09 -0.26 -10.29
C MET A 92 12.99 0.35 -11.39
N GLU A 93 14.18 0.81 -10.99
CA GLU A 93 15.16 1.36 -11.92
C GLU A 93 15.65 0.32 -12.92
N MET A 94 15.96 -0.89 -12.44
CA MET A 94 16.37 -2.01 -13.30
C MET A 94 15.30 -2.36 -14.33
N LEU A 95 14.04 -2.51 -13.90
CA LEU A 95 12.93 -2.82 -14.81
C LEU A 95 12.74 -1.74 -15.87
N GLU A 96 12.85 -0.47 -15.49
CA GLU A 96 12.76 0.65 -16.40
C GLU A 96 13.89 0.63 -17.44
N GLN A 97 15.13 0.45 -16.99
CA GLN A 97 16.29 0.40 -17.88
C GLN A 97 16.17 -0.76 -18.88
N GLU A 98 15.85 -1.97 -18.40
CA GLU A 98 15.68 -3.14 -19.28
C GLU A 98 14.54 -2.93 -20.30
N LEU A 99 13.44 -2.31 -19.91
CA LEU A 99 12.34 -2.01 -20.83
C LEU A 99 12.78 -1.04 -21.93
N VAL A 100 13.48 0.03 -21.57
CA VAL A 100 13.96 1.04 -22.53
C VAL A 100 15.04 0.46 -23.44
N THR A 101 15.98 -0.30 -22.91
CA THR A 101 17.13 -0.79 -23.69
C THR A 101 16.75 -1.96 -24.60
N ARG A 102 15.90 -2.89 -24.14
CA ARG A 102 15.66 -4.16 -24.87
C ARG A 102 14.30 -4.23 -25.53
N VAL A 103 13.29 -3.60 -24.94
CA VAL A 103 11.92 -3.68 -25.45
C VAL A 103 11.61 -2.52 -26.40
N ASP A 104 11.99 -1.28 -26.06
CA ASP A 104 11.70 -0.11 -26.91
C ASP A 104 12.16 -0.24 -28.38
N PRO A 105 13.33 -0.85 -28.70
CA PRO A 105 13.79 -1.00 -30.09
C PRO A 105 12.94 -1.95 -30.94
N ILE A 106 12.23 -2.91 -30.33
CA ILE A 106 11.40 -3.89 -31.06
C ILE A 106 9.95 -3.42 -31.21
N LEU A 107 9.59 -2.26 -30.65
CA LEU A 107 8.26 -1.71 -30.71
C LEU A 107 8.09 -0.78 -31.92
N THR A 108 6.88 -0.79 -32.48
CA THR A 108 6.43 0.23 -33.42
C THR A 108 6.18 1.56 -32.71
N GLU A 109 6.15 2.67 -33.44
CA GLU A 109 5.95 4.00 -32.85
C GLU A 109 4.67 4.12 -31.99
N PRO A 110 3.49 3.63 -32.44
CA PRO A 110 2.30 3.67 -31.59
C PRO A 110 2.43 2.81 -30.31
N GLN A 111 3.20 1.72 -30.37
CA GLN A 111 3.44 0.85 -29.22
C GLN A 111 4.41 1.50 -28.22
N ARG A 112 5.44 2.20 -28.70
CA ARG A 112 6.36 2.97 -27.84
C ARG A 112 5.64 4.03 -27.04
N GLU A 113 4.76 4.80 -27.69
CA GLU A 113 3.96 5.82 -27.03
C GLU A 113 3.05 5.23 -25.94
N LYS A 114 2.46 4.05 -26.20
CA LYS A 114 1.67 3.32 -25.21
C LYS A 114 2.55 2.81 -24.05
N ALA A 115 3.73 2.26 -24.36
CA ALA A 115 4.67 1.74 -23.36
C ALA A 115 5.15 2.86 -22.43
N ARG A 116 5.46 4.05 -22.95
CA ARG A 116 5.82 5.24 -22.14
C ARG A 116 4.71 5.62 -21.16
N LYS A 117 3.45 5.70 -21.63
CA LYS A 117 2.29 5.98 -20.77
C LYS A 117 2.07 4.91 -19.69
N MET A 118 2.32 3.65 -20.02
CA MET A 118 2.24 2.56 -19.05
C MET A 118 3.34 2.69 -18.00
N LEU A 119 4.58 2.98 -18.40
CA LEU A 119 5.71 3.18 -17.50
C LEU A 119 5.50 4.40 -16.59
N GLU A 120 5.02 5.52 -17.11
CA GLU A 120 4.69 6.71 -16.32
C GLU A 120 3.60 6.43 -15.27
N ARG A 121 2.53 5.72 -15.66
CA ARG A 121 1.47 5.32 -14.73
C ARG A 121 2.04 4.41 -13.64
N TRP A 122 2.82 3.41 -14.05
CA TRP A 122 3.44 2.48 -13.12
C TRP A 122 4.39 3.20 -12.13
N ARG A 123 5.23 4.13 -12.60
CA ARG A 123 6.09 4.96 -11.73
C ARG A 123 5.27 5.74 -10.73
N ARG A 124 4.17 6.36 -11.17
CA ARG A 124 3.28 7.11 -10.30
C ARG A 124 2.68 6.22 -9.22
N ASP A 125 2.12 5.08 -9.61
CA ASP A 125 1.46 4.13 -8.72
C ASP A 125 2.44 3.51 -7.70
N HIS A 126 3.70 3.29 -8.09
CA HIS A 126 4.73 2.72 -7.21
C HIS A 126 5.44 3.78 -6.37
N ARG A 127 5.59 5.02 -6.85
CA ARG A 127 6.11 6.14 -6.04
C ARG A 127 5.25 6.40 -4.81
N PHE A 128 3.92 6.38 -4.94
CA PHE A 128 3.01 6.46 -3.79
C PHE A 128 3.11 5.28 -2.83
N LYS A 129 3.65 4.15 -3.30
CA LYS A 129 3.96 2.98 -2.46
C LYS A 129 5.39 3.02 -1.92
N ILE A 130 6.20 4.04 -2.14
CA ILE A 130 7.58 4.08 -1.60
C ILE A 130 7.79 5.33 -0.76
N VAL A 131 7.18 6.44 -1.17
CA VAL A 131 7.22 7.75 -0.50
C VAL A 131 5.91 7.93 0.26
N ASP A 132 5.96 8.18 1.56
CA ASP A 132 4.74 8.59 2.29
C ASP A 132 4.51 10.08 2.00
N PRO A 133 3.49 10.46 1.21
CA PRO A 133 3.30 11.86 0.82
C PRO A 133 3.02 12.78 2.01
N LYS A 134 2.70 12.25 3.20
CA LYS A 134 2.57 13.06 4.42
C LYS A 134 3.87 13.27 5.19
N LYS A 135 4.85 12.37 5.05
CA LYS A 135 6.10 12.41 5.82
C LYS A 135 7.28 12.89 4.96
N ASP A 136 7.25 12.57 3.67
CA ASP A 136 8.37 12.75 2.73
C ASP A 136 8.00 13.71 1.59
N ALA A 137 6.88 14.44 1.69
CA ALA A 137 6.67 15.58 0.82
C ALA A 137 7.84 16.56 1.02
N PRO A 138 8.53 16.99 -0.05
CA PRO A 138 9.39 18.15 0.04
C PRO A 138 8.56 19.28 0.69
N PRO A 139 9.14 20.10 1.60
CA PRO A 139 8.43 21.25 2.11
C PRO A 139 7.83 21.97 0.90
N ALA A 140 6.51 22.16 0.93
CA ALA A 140 5.80 22.82 -0.16
C ALA A 140 6.61 24.06 -0.51
N ASP A 141 7.14 24.06 -1.74
CA ASP A 141 7.93 25.13 -2.32
C ASP A 141 7.29 26.46 -1.93
N SER A 142 7.83 27.06 -0.87
CA SER A 142 7.47 28.41 -0.44
C SER A 142 8.16 29.28 -1.47
N GLY A 143 7.43 29.53 -2.55
CA GLY A 143 7.96 30.01 -3.81
C GLY A 143 9.05 31.07 -3.62
N ASP A 144 10.27 30.66 -3.92
CA ASP A 144 11.32 31.56 -4.38
C ASP A 144 11.74 31.05 -5.75
N SER A 145 11.08 31.60 -6.76
CA SER A 145 11.62 31.67 -8.11
C SER A 145 12.88 32.52 -8.09
N GLU A 146 13.97 31.97 -7.56
CA GLU A 146 15.29 32.51 -7.80
C GLU A 146 15.64 32.19 -9.26
N ARG A 147 15.38 33.19 -10.10
CA ARG A 147 15.74 33.23 -11.51
C ARG A 147 17.16 32.69 -11.68
N LEU A 148 17.27 31.58 -12.42
CA LEU A 148 18.52 31.21 -13.07
C LEU A 148 18.79 32.29 -14.14
N THR A 149 19.49 33.37 -13.78
CA THR A 149 20.08 34.27 -14.78
C THR A 149 21.20 33.52 -15.46
N ILE A 150 20.94 33.08 -16.69
CA ILE A 150 21.96 32.67 -17.65
C ILE A 150 22.84 33.92 -17.89
N PRO A 151 24.16 33.88 -17.62
CA PRO A 151 25.02 35.00 -17.99
C PRO A 151 25.08 35.08 -19.52
N GLU A 152 24.66 36.22 -20.08
CA GLU A 152 24.97 36.56 -21.47
C GLU A 152 26.49 36.57 -21.63
N THR A 153 26.97 35.65 -22.47
CA THR A 153 28.35 35.65 -22.93
C THR A 153 28.44 36.66 -24.06
N ASN A 154 29.05 37.81 -23.78
CA ASN A 154 29.52 38.74 -24.80
C ASN A 154 30.73 38.12 -25.52
N SER A 155 30.59 37.85 -26.81
CA SER A 155 31.66 37.86 -27.82
C SER A 155 31.07 37.89 -29.23
#